data_AF-A0A257VN29-F1
#
_entry.id   AF-A0A257VN29-F1
#
_cell.length_a   1.000
_cell.length_b   1.000
_cell.length_c   1.000
_cell.angle_alpha   90.00
_cell.angle_beta   90.00
_cell.angle_gamma   90.00
#
_symmetry.space_group_name_H-M   'P 1'
#
loop_
_entity.id
_entity.type
_entity.pdbx_description
1 polymer ?
#
loop_
_entity_poly.entity_id
_entity_poly.type
_entity_poly.pdbx_seq_one_letter_code
_entity_poly.pdbx_strand_id
1 'polypeptide(L)'
;TRPIGHFQDLFSGYYDENIYFHTPPHFLARLTDPALLAALRRLNITLAVGHDDTFCASTRELSTILHNKQIPHHLDIWPGEAHRALHWREMVRRYLAA
;
A
#
# COMPACT_ATOMS: atom_id res chain seq x y z
N THR A 1 -11.82 -12.12 6.22
CA THR A 1 -10.40 -11.79 5.93
C THR A 1 -9.60 -13.08 5.76
N ARG A 2 -8.27 -13.04 5.59
CA ARG A 2 -7.46 -14.24 5.38
C ARG A 2 -6.03 -14.07 5.90
N PRO A 3 -5.33 -15.14 6.33
CA PRO A 3 -3.92 -15.08 6.68
C PRO A 3 -3.07 -14.75 5.43
N ILE A 4 -1.87 -14.25 5.65
CA ILE A 4 -0.94 -13.90 4.58
C ILE A 4 0.49 -14.26 4.97
N GLY A 5 1.15 -15.11 4.18
CA GLY A 5 2.47 -15.64 4.52
C GLY A 5 2.47 -16.30 5.90
N HIS A 6 3.30 -15.78 6.81
CA HIS A 6 3.41 -16.23 8.19
C HIS A 6 2.54 -15.42 9.18
N PHE A 7 1.79 -14.43 8.71
CA PHE A 7 0.87 -13.64 9.53
C PHE A 7 -0.49 -14.33 9.63
N GLN A 8 -1.00 -14.41 10.86
CA GLN A 8 -2.36 -14.89 11.13
C GLN A 8 -3.39 -13.94 10.50
N ASP A 9 -4.61 -14.44 10.32
CA ASP A 9 -5.71 -13.59 9.89
C ASP A 9 -6.03 -12.56 10.98
N LEU A 10 -5.73 -11.28 10.70
CA LEU A 10 -5.89 -10.17 11.64
C LEU A 10 -7.30 -10.05 12.22
N PHE A 11 -8.33 -10.43 11.44
CA PHE A 11 -9.73 -10.30 11.86
C PHE A 11 -10.46 -11.64 11.96
N SER A 12 -9.74 -12.77 11.93
CA SER A 12 -10.33 -14.12 12.13
C SER A 12 -11.57 -14.38 11.26
N GLY A 13 -11.52 -14.01 9.98
CA GLY A 13 -12.63 -14.14 9.05
C GLY A 13 -13.65 -13.01 9.08
N TYR A 14 -13.74 -12.21 10.16
CA TYR A 14 -14.68 -11.08 10.26
C TYR A 14 -14.42 -10.01 9.20
N TYR A 15 -15.49 -9.46 8.63
CA TYR A 15 -15.41 -8.42 7.61
C TYR A 15 -16.66 -7.55 7.63
N ASP A 16 -16.48 -6.24 7.82
CA ASP A 16 -17.55 -5.24 7.87
C ASP A 16 -17.17 -3.98 7.07
N GLU A 17 -18.00 -2.94 7.16
CA GLU A 17 -17.76 -1.65 6.50
C GLU A 17 -16.50 -0.96 7.02
N ASN A 18 -16.21 -1.08 8.33
CA ASN A 18 -15.01 -0.48 8.91
C ASN A 18 -13.75 -1.09 8.29
N ILE A 19 -13.67 -2.42 8.20
CA ILE A 19 -12.54 -3.09 7.56
C ILE A 19 -12.44 -2.73 6.08
N TYR A 20 -13.58 -2.63 5.37
CA TYR A 20 -13.59 -2.21 3.98
C TYR A 20 -12.97 -0.82 3.78
N PHE A 21 -13.40 0.19 4.54
CA PHE A 21 -12.88 1.56 4.42
C PHE A 21 -11.48 1.76 4.99
N HIS A 22 -10.94 0.80 5.76
CA HIS A 22 -9.55 0.79 6.23
C HIS A 22 -8.63 -0.13 5.44
N THR A 23 -9.12 -0.76 4.37
CA THR A 23 -8.31 -1.57 3.46
C THR A 23 -8.21 -0.86 2.10
N PRO A 24 -7.14 -0.08 1.83
CA PRO A 24 -7.07 0.80 0.66
C PRO A 24 -7.39 0.13 -0.68
N PRO A 25 -6.86 -1.06 -1.02
CA PRO A 25 -7.20 -1.72 -2.28
C PRO A 25 -8.70 -1.96 -2.45
N HIS A 26 -9.44 -2.21 -1.36
CA HIS A 26 -10.86 -2.52 -1.43
C HIS A 26 -11.70 -1.28 -1.75
N PHE A 27 -11.56 -0.21 -0.95
CA PHE A 27 -12.39 0.97 -1.15
C PHE A 27 -11.88 1.86 -2.30
N LEU A 28 -10.56 1.99 -2.49
CA LEU A 28 -10.03 2.84 -3.55
C LEU A 28 -10.45 2.32 -4.91
N ALA A 29 -10.47 1.00 -5.14
CA ALA A 29 -10.91 0.41 -6.40
C ALA A 29 -12.28 0.96 -6.85
N ARG A 30 -13.21 1.12 -5.91
CA ARG A 30 -14.58 1.63 -6.16
C ARG A 30 -14.74 3.14 -5.94
N LEU A 31 -13.72 3.85 -5.46
CA LEU A 31 -13.78 5.29 -5.26
C LEU A 31 -13.90 6.03 -6.60
N THR A 32 -15.00 6.75 -6.77
CA THR A 32 -15.31 7.56 -7.97
C THR A 32 -15.59 9.03 -7.65
N ASP A 33 -15.66 9.40 -6.36
CA ASP A 33 -15.92 10.78 -5.93
C ASP A 33 -14.84 11.73 -6.49
N PRO A 34 -15.21 12.73 -7.31
CA PRO A 34 -14.25 13.61 -7.97
C PRO A 34 -13.45 14.47 -6.99
N ALA A 35 -14.04 14.91 -5.88
CA ALA A 35 -13.38 15.78 -4.91
C ALA A 35 -12.31 15.00 -4.13
N LEU A 36 -12.62 13.77 -3.72
CA LEU A 36 -11.66 12.88 -3.07
C LEU A 36 -10.53 12.47 -4.02
N LEU A 37 -10.84 12.12 -5.27
CA LEU A 37 -9.82 11.81 -6.27
C LEU A 37 -8.92 13.02 -6.54
N ALA A 38 -9.48 14.23 -6.63
CA ALA A 38 -8.69 15.45 -6.78
C ALA A 38 -7.80 15.70 -5.56
N ALA A 39 -8.24 15.36 -4.34
CA ALA A 39 -7.42 15.46 -3.14
C ALA A 39 -6.26 14.47 -3.15
N LEU A 40 -6.52 13.20 -3.49
CA LEU A 40 -5.49 12.16 -3.60
C LEU A 40 -4.42 12.52 -4.62
N ARG A 41 -4.81 13.10 -5.76
CA ARG A 41 -3.87 13.53 -6.82
C ARG A 41 -2.92 14.65 -6.42
N ARG A 42 -3.20 15.36 -5.32
CA ARG A 42 -2.30 16.39 -4.78
C ARG A 42 -1.30 15.85 -3.76
N LEU A 43 -1.43 14.60 -3.35
CA LEU A 43 -0.52 13.98 -2.39
C LEU A 43 0.75 13.51 -3.10
N ASN A 44 1.88 13.58 -2.38
CA ASN A 44 3.06 12.82 -2.75
C ASN A 44 2.99 11.45 -2.06
N ILE A 45 2.74 10.40 -2.84
CA ILE A 45 2.57 9.03 -2.33
C ILE A 45 3.77 8.20 -2.77
N THR A 46 4.47 7.62 -1.79
CA THR A 46 5.51 6.61 -2.05
C THR A 46 5.10 5.31 -1.39
N LEU A 47 4.99 4.26 -2.19
CA LEU A 47 4.81 2.88 -1.73
C LEU A 47 6.17 2.19 -1.73
N ALA A 48 6.63 1.73 -0.57
CA ALA A 48 7.89 1.01 -0.44
C ALA A 48 7.63 -0.40 0.11
N VAL A 49 8.18 -1.42 -0.55
CA VAL A 49 8.01 -2.83 -0.16
C VAL A 49 9.23 -3.66 -0.56
N GLY A 50 9.52 -4.74 0.15
CA GLY A 50 10.53 -5.71 -0.27
C GLY A 50 10.04 -6.59 -1.42
N HIS A 51 10.95 -7.00 -2.30
CA HIS A 51 10.67 -7.91 -3.41
C HIS A 51 10.17 -9.26 -2.89
N ASP A 52 10.81 -9.77 -1.84
CA ASP A 52 10.50 -11.07 -1.23
C ASP A 52 9.54 -10.90 -0.03
N ASP A 53 9.00 -9.70 0.17
CA ASP A 53 7.96 -9.46 1.18
C ASP A 53 6.66 -10.15 0.75
N THR A 54 6.00 -10.81 1.70
CA THR A 54 4.67 -11.38 1.54
C THR A 54 3.64 -10.33 1.07
N PHE A 55 3.84 -9.05 1.41
CA PHE A 55 2.97 -7.94 1.02
C PHE A 55 3.28 -7.34 -0.37
N CYS A 56 4.33 -7.81 -1.07
CA CYS A 56 4.76 -7.27 -2.36
C CYS A 56 3.63 -7.30 -3.41
N ALA A 57 2.90 -8.42 -3.49
CA ALA A 57 1.80 -8.58 -4.43
C ALA A 57 0.65 -7.57 -4.16
N SER A 58 0.25 -7.41 -2.90
CA SER A 58 -0.80 -6.44 -2.52
C SER A 58 -0.37 -4.99 -2.73
N THR A 59 0.92 -4.68 -2.53
CA THR A 59 1.43 -3.33 -2.80
C THR A 59 1.42 -3.02 -4.30
N ARG A 60 1.74 -4.00 -5.17
CA ARG A 60 1.61 -3.87 -6.63
C ARG A 60 0.16 -3.70 -7.08
N GLU A 61 -0.77 -4.41 -6.44
CA GLU A 61 -2.21 -4.23 -6.67
C GLU A 61 -2.65 -2.80 -6.35
N LEU A 62 -2.26 -2.28 -5.18
CA LEU A 62 -2.55 -0.89 -4.80
C LEU A 62 -1.97 0.11 -5.80
N SER A 63 -0.71 -0.07 -6.21
CA SER A 63 -0.07 0.75 -7.24
C SER A 63 -0.86 0.75 -8.56
N THR A 64 -1.36 -0.42 -8.97
CA THR A 64 -2.19 -0.54 -10.18
C THR A 64 -3.52 0.22 -10.04
N ILE A 65 -4.17 0.13 -8.88
CA ILE A 65 -5.41 0.88 -8.58
C ILE A 65 -5.17 2.39 -8.65
N LEU A 66 -4.08 2.88 -8.04
CA LEU A 66 -3.71 4.29 -8.08
C LEU A 66 -3.40 4.75 -9.52
N HIS A 67 -2.67 3.94 -10.29
CA HIS A 67 -2.34 4.21 -11.68
C HIS A 67 -3.60 4.34 -12.55
N ASN A 68 -4.53 3.38 -12.45
CA ASN A 68 -5.78 3.39 -13.20
C ASN A 68 -6.67 4.61 -12.88
N LYS A 69 -6.47 5.22 -11.71
CA LYS A 69 -7.19 6.43 -11.28
C LYS A 69 -6.41 7.71 -11.54
N GLN A 70 -5.28 7.62 -12.23
CA GLN A 70 -4.39 8.75 -12.52
C GLN A 70 -3.95 9.47 -11.25
N ILE A 71 -3.68 8.72 -10.17
CA ILE A 71 -3.12 9.24 -8.93
C ILE A 71 -1.60 9.09 -9.01
N PRO A 72 -0.83 10.20 -9.05
CA PRO A 72 0.63 10.15 -9.06
C PRO A 72 1.14 9.44 -7.82
N HIS A 73 2.06 8.50 -8.00
CA HIS A 73 2.72 7.79 -6.91
C HIS A 73 4.02 7.15 -7.39
N HIS A 74 4.90 6.84 -6.45
CA HIS A 74 6.08 6.01 -6.66
C HIS A 74 5.90 4.62 -6.05
N LEU A 75 6.42 3.60 -6.72
CA LEU A 75 6.50 2.24 -6.21
C LEU A 75 7.97 1.83 -6.15
N ASP A 76 8.52 1.80 -4.94
CA ASP A 76 9.90 1.43 -4.67
C ASP A 76 9.96 -0.01 -4.15
N ILE A 77 10.51 -0.89 -4.97
CA ILE A 77 10.67 -2.31 -4.64
C ILE A 77 12.10 -2.56 -4.25
N TRP A 78 12.31 -2.92 -2.99
CA TRP A 78 13.61 -3.13 -2.39
C TRP A 78 14.02 -4.60 -2.49
N PRO A 79 15.32 -4.93 -2.59
CA PRO A 79 15.76 -6.31 -2.59
C PRO A 79 15.46 -6.99 -1.24
N GLY A 80 15.17 -8.29 -1.27
CA GLY A 80 14.88 -9.07 -0.06
C GLY A 80 13.49 -8.82 0.52
N GLU A 81 13.28 -9.28 1.75
CA GLU A 81 12.02 -9.11 2.49
C GLU A 81 11.76 -7.63 2.83
N ALA A 82 12.81 -6.83 3.10
CA ALA A 82 12.75 -5.41 3.47
C ALA A 82 11.78 -4.99 4.61
N HIS A 83 11.03 -5.92 5.20
CA HIS A 83 10.07 -5.72 6.30
C HIS A 83 10.77 -5.70 7.67
N ARG A 84 11.85 -4.92 7.79
CA ARG A 84 12.67 -4.87 9.01
C ARG A 84 13.09 -3.45 9.30
N ALA A 85 13.13 -3.09 10.57
CA ALA A 85 13.51 -1.76 11.04
C ALA A 85 14.88 -1.30 10.48
N LEU A 86 15.82 -2.23 10.27
CA LEU A 86 17.11 -1.93 9.64
C LEU A 86 16.93 -1.33 8.23
N HIS A 87 16.16 -2.00 7.37
CA HIS A 87 15.89 -1.54 6.01
C HIS A 87 15.09 -0.24 6.00
N TRP A 88 14.14 -0.07 6.92
CA TRP A 88 13.39 1.20 7.03
C TRP A 88 14.30 2.38 7.37
N ARG A 89 15.32 2.19 8.20
CA ARG A 89 16.31 3.23 8.49
C ARG A 89 17.13 3.61 7.25
N GLU A 90 17.41 2.66 6.37
CA GLU A 90 18.06 2.93 5.08
C GLU A 90 17.12 3.64 4.11
N MET A 91 15.86 3.21 4.04
CA MET A 91 14.80 3.82 3.22
C MET A 91 14.57 5.29 3.59
N VAL A 92 14.38 5.58 4.88
CA VAL A 92 14.10 6.94 5.37
C VAL A 92 15.17 7.94 4.93
N ARG A 93 16.44 7.54 4.92
CA ARG A 93 17.52 8.42 4.46
C ARG A 93 17.39 8.82 2.99
N ARG A 94 16.84 7.95 2.14
CA ARG A 94 16.62 8.27 0.71
C ARG A 94 15.50 9.29 0.52
N TYR A 95 14.46 9.24 1.36
CA TYR A 95 13.32 10.13 1.25
C TYR A 95 13.47 11.45 2.00
N LEU A 96 14.36 11.51 3.01
CA LEU A 96 14.69 12.75 3.72
C LEU A 96 15.80 13.58 3.05
N ALA A 97 16.54 13.00 2.12
CA ALA A 97 17.62 13.69 1.40
C ALA A 97 17.14 14.53 0.20
N ALA A 98 15.81 14.64 0.00
CA ALA A 98 15.17 15.40 -1.06
C ALA A 98 14.52 16.69 -0.52
#